data_AF-A0A9W8K625-F1
#
_entry.id   AF-A0A9W8K625-F1
#
_cell.length_a   1.000
_cell.length_b   1.000
_cell.length_c   1.000
_cell.angle_alpha   90.00
_cell.angle_beta   90.00
_cell.angle_gamma   90.00
#
_symmetry.space_group_name_H-M   'P 1'
#
loop_
_entity.id
_entity.type
_entity.pdbx_description
1 polymer ?
#
loop_
_entity_poly.entity_id
_entity_poly.type
_entity_poly.pdbx_seq_one_letter_code
_entity_poly.pdbx_strand_id
1 'polypeptide(L)'
;MKLTNGRNPDLILLGVGVGLLISLVVMPKKQLPGEDSEEELKAELRNTLLCITQYMPFDSFDKASHVLSKTAQLDQHGVLRLDRLTLKSGQLGSILSDGLASTWNDKALPIFLTGIYQGHKGSSIAEMLEKFLLVQVVARLQLCYHELPAPTPENVHAAIQAAFEYQDMKCLYTQLRDVMGYGVLPKTATAQTKHSIAQAFADTYSSATALVGVYFKDDRIFYVARTGGGRAVLGRRVAGAENPTQHRYEVHVLAQPESSDDNRVFGDSSRKWPKEAQELVHKKFLGPSPSEKSPATPTPTVSHFTGIQRGDFVVLASEGFWESLGSEEVVGLVGQWLEQRGMRERVGEHEVILPPSAENPTEFVVACSMLRETTFLPSELPVVFPAGYEDRTTKYKSWNVEKRFISVPHDQNAASHLMRNALGGADRDVTEALYQIGGQRGMELRVAEINYHYMSNSKIRYRGQETKSDKFFRKEGWSWNGRGRVFTGADGKEYVWKMKDENCVLYWKGNKETPAATYHPPQPAVFGKGRPGSLEIHSEAMYMCDLVIMTFVYIEKFRQDRLEENSFAGDAIADSAGG
;
A
#
# COMPACT_ATOMS: atom_id res chain seq x y z
N MET A 1 4.28 21.76 29.98
CA MET A 1 4.08 22.22 31.37
C MET A 1 3.67 21.02 32.22
N LYS A 2 4.01 21.00 33.51
CA LYS A 2 4.27 19.82 34.38
C LYS A 2 3.13 18.78 34.59
N LEU A 3 3.61 17.54 34.70
CA LEU A 3 3.15 16.28 35.33
C LEU A 3 2.12 16.33 36.47
N THR A 4 1.22 15.33 36.51
CA THR A 4 1.09 14.37 37.65
C THR A 4 0.39 13.06 37.28
N ASN A 5 0.95 11.99 37.85
CA ASN A 5 0.69 10.54 37.86
C ASN A 5 -0.74 10.01 37.67
N GLY A 6 -0.84 8.91 36.91
CA GLY A 6 -1.91 7.93 37.04
C GLY A 6 -2.24 7.17 35.75
N ARG A 7 -1.51 6.07 35.50
CA ARG A 7 -1.80 4.89 34.64
C ARG A 7 -2.51 5.11 33.27
N ASN A 8 -1.79 4.68 32.21
CA ASN A 8 -2.10 4.67 30.77
C ASN A 8 -2.12 6.06 30.12
N PRO A 9 -1.30 6.28 29.08
CA PRO A 9 -1.86 6.15 27.72
C PRO A 9 -0.88 5.69 26.61
N ASP A 10 -1.46 5.00 25.63
CA ASP A 10 -1.43 5.24 24.18
C ASP A 10 -0.09 5.24 23.42
N LEU A 11 -0.02 4.27 22.51
CA LEU A 11 0.98 4.11 21.47
C LEU A 11 0.59 4.98 20.26
N ILE A 12 1.41 5.98 19.95
CA ILE A 12 1.36 6.76 18.71
C ILE A 12 2.39 6.16 17.74
N LEU A 13 1.92 5.69 16.58
CA LEU A 13 2.70 5.20 15.44
C LEU A 13 2.84 6.33 14.40
N LEU A 14 4.07 6.62 13.98
CA LEU A 14 4.39 7.35 12.75
C LEU A 14 5.52 6.59 12.04
N GLY A 15 5.39 6.49 10.70
CA GLY A 15 5.85 5.34 9.92
C GLY A 15 7.25 5.43 9.29
N VAL A 16 7.65 4.31 8.68
CA VAL A 16 8.37 4.28 7.39
C VAL A 16 7.83 3.07 6.60
N GLY A 17 7.37 3.32 5.37
CA GLY A 17 6.64 2.36 4.56
C GLY A 17 7.53 1.37 3.80
N VAL A 18 7.21 0.09 3.94
CA VAL A 18 7.18 -0.93 2.89
C VAL A 18 6.03 -1.85 3.27
N GLY A 19 5.16 -2.21 2.33
CA GLY A 19 4.05 -3.14 2.57
C GLY A 19 4.53 -4.43 3.24
N LEU A 20 4.35 -4.50 4.55
CA LEU A 20 4.63 -5.64 5.41
C LEU A 20 3.49 -5.72 6.41
N LEU A 21 2.54 -6.62 6.14
CA LEU A 21 1.73 -7.15 7.22
C LEU A 21 2.61 -8.15 7.96
N ILE A 22 3.12 -7.73 9.12
CA ILE A 22 3.62 -8.65 10.13
C ILE A 22 2.54 -8.68 11.21
N SER A 23 1.78 -9.77 11.26
CA SER A 23 1.07 -10.17 12.47
C SER A 23 2.11 -10.75 13.42
N LEU A 24 2.55 -9.97 14.39
CA LEU A 24 3.19 -10.51 15.59
C LEU A 24 2.09 -10.69 16.63
N VAL A 25 1.58 -11.91 16.77
CA VAL A 25 0.78 -12.28 17.94
C VAL A 25 1.75 -12.46 19.10
N VAL A 26 1.91 -11.42 19.93
CA VAL A 26 2.50 -11.55 21.26
C VAL A 26 1.36 -11.87 22.21
N MET A 27 1.28 -13.12 22.66
CA MET A 27 0.36 -13.50 23.72
C MET A 27 0.74 -12.73 25.00
N PRO A 28 -0.20 -12.06 25.69
CA PRO A 28 0.08 -11.56 27.03
C PRO A 28 0.32 -12.76 27.97
N LYS A 29 1.29 -12.60 28.87
CA LYS A 29 1.53 -13.53 29.98
C LYS A 29 0.29 -13.55 30.89
N LYS A 30 -0.64 -14.47 30.64
CA LYS A 30 -1.70 -14.82 31.58
C LYS A 30 -1.41 -16.24 32.06
N GLN A 31 -1.32 -16.41 33.38
CA GLN A 31 -1.23 -17.73 34.03
C GLN A 31 -2.29 -18.65 33.43
N LEU A 32 -1.86 -19.81 32.91
CA LEU A 32 -2.77 -20.88 32.49
C LEU A 32 -2.87 -21.93 33.62
N PRO A 33 -4.06 -22.53 33.81
CA PRO A 33 -4.31 -23.55 34.82
C PRO A 33 -3.98 -24.96 34.31
N GLY A 34 -3.55 -25.83 35.23
CA GLY A 34 -3.75 -27.30 35.20
C GLY A 34 -2.92 -28.12 34.20
N GLU A 35 -2.22 -29.13 34.75
CA GLU A 35 -1.22 -30.02 34.11
C GLU A 35 -1.70 -30.86 32.91
N ASP A 36 -3.00 -30.97 32.62
CA ASP A 36 -3.48 -31.74 31.45
C ASP A 36 -3.37 -30.98 30.12
N SER A 37 -3.02 -29.69 30.16
CA SER A 37 -2.82 -28.87 28.96
C SER A 37 -1.40 -28.92 28.40
N GLU A 38 -0.43 -29.51 29.11
CA GLU A 38 0.98 -29.39 28.74
C GLU A 38 1.35 -30.28 27.55
N GLU A 39 0.79 -31.48 27.40
CA GLU A 39 1.03 -32.32 26.21
C GLU A 39 0.23 -31.83 24.98
N GLU A 40 -0.94 -31.22 25.17
CA GLU A 40 -1.68 -30.54 24.10
C GLU A 40 -0.97 -29.25 23.65
N LEU A 41 -0.47 -28.43 24.59
CA LEU A 41 0.40 -27.29 24.28
C LEU A 41 1.73 -27.75 23.68
N LYS A 42 2.36 -28.83 24.16
CA LYS A 42 3.59 -29.38 23.58
C LYS A 42 3.34 -29.99 22.20
N ALA A 43 2.13 -30.45 21.89
CA ALA A 43 1.74 -30.91 20.56
C ALA A 43 1.45 -29.74 19.60
N GLU A 44 0.80 -28.67 20.07
CA GLU A 44 0.58 -27.42 19.31
C GLU A 44 1.88 -26.60 19.13
N LEU A 45 2.74 -26.52 20.15
CA LEU A 45 4.04 -25.84 20.11
C LEU A 45 5.09 -26.59 19.27
N ARG A 46 4.91 -27.92 19.07
CA ARG A 46 5.90 -28.77 18.39
C ARG A 46 6.14 -28.40 16.92
N ASN A 47 5.27 -27.61 16.30
CA ASN A 47 5.39 -27.13 14.92
C ASN A 47 4.98 -25.65 14.80
N THR A 48 5.83 -24.75 15.27
CA THR A 48 5.66 -23.33 14.95
C THR A 48 6.07 -23.09 13.49
N LEU A 49 5.14 -22.70 12.64
CA LEU A 49 5.38 -22.36 11.24
C LEU A 49 5.43 -20.83 11.08
N LEU A 50 6.58 -20.29 10.70
CA LEU A 50 6.67 -18.89 10.26
C LEU A 50 6.73 -18.85 8.75
N CYS A 51 5.69 -18.32 8.13
CA CYS A 51 5.61 -18.17 6.69
C CYS A 51 5.79 -16.68 6.33
N ILE A 52 6.79 -16.37 5.50
CA ILE A 52 6.89 -15.08 4.83
C ILE A 52 6.04 -15.21 3.56
N THR A 53 4.76 -14.90 3.71
CA THR A 53 3.75 -15.01 2.66
C THR A 53 3.49 -13.68 1.97
N GLN A 54 3.00 -13.78 0.73
CA GLN A 54 2.52 -12.68 -0.09
C GLN A 54 1.03 -12.87 -0.44
N TYR A 55 0.11 -12.83 0.53
CA TYR A 55 -1.38 -12.77 0.40
C TYR A 55 -2.14 -13.73 -0.56
N MET A 56 -2.94 -14.62 0.06
CA MET A 56 -4.05 -15.39 -0.52
C MET A 56 -5.37 -14.57 -0.64
N PRO A 57 -6.31 -14.93 -1.54
CA PRO A 57 -7.58 -14.22 -1.76
C PRO A 57 -8.58 -14.41 -0.60
N PHE A 58 -9.38 -13.39 -0.30
CA PHE A 58 -10.52 -13.52 0.61
C PHE A 58 -11.65 -14.35 -0.04
N ASP A 59 -12.41 -15.13 0.75
CA ASP A 59 -13.52 -15.95 0.23
C ASP A 59 -14.73 -15.14 -0.26
N SER A 60 -14.83 -13.88 0.17
CA SER A 60 -15.88 -12.97 -0.26
C SER A 60 -15.43 -11.51 -0.34
N PHE A 61 -16.13 -10.72 -1.15
CA PHE A 61 -15.92 -9.29 -1.28
C PHE A 61 -16.16 -8.56 0.05
N ASP A 62 -17.14 -8.98 0.85
CA ASP A 62 -17.40 -8.36 2.16
C ASP A 62 -16.20 -8.46 3.10
N LYS A 63 -15.59 -9.64 3.18
CA LYS A 63 -14.35 -9.84 3.97
C LYS A 63 -13.20 -9.03 3.38
N ALA A 64 -13.05 -9.05 2.06
CA ALA A 64 -11.98 -8.34 1.37
C ALA A 64 -12.05 -6.83 1.57
N SER A 65 -13.21 -6.24 1.28
CA SER A 65 -13.44 -4.81 1.38
C SER A 65 -13.28 -4.32 2.82
N HIS A 66 -13.74 -5.08 3.81
CA HIS A 66 -13.52 -4.74 5.22
C HIS A 66 -12.03 -4.62 5.57
N VAL A 67 -11.21 -5.58 5.14
CA VAL A 67 -9.77 -5.61 5.47
C VAL A 67 -8.93 -4.68 4.59
N LEU A 68 -9.28 -4.54 3.32
CA LEU A 68 -8.53 -3.75 2.34
C LEU A 68 -8.91 -2.27 2.36
N SER A 69 -10.09 -1.93 2.87
CA SER A 69 -10.50 -0.53 3.00
C SER A 69 -9.67 0.17 4.07
N LYS A 70 -9.31 1.41 3.78
CA LYS A 70 -8.59 2.30 4.69
C LYS A 70 -9.37 3.59 4.82
N THR A 71 -9.56 4.01 6.06
CA THR A 71 -10.17 5.28 6.41
C THR A 71 -9.18 6.08 7.25
N ALA A 72 -9.03 7.36 6.93
CA ALA A 72 -8.25 8.29 7.73
C ALA A 72 -9.11 9.50 8.10
N GLN A 73 -9.15 9.84 9.39
CA GLN A 73 -9.64 11.14 9.87
C GLN A 73 -8.53 12.16 9.66
N LEU A 74 -8.88 13.29 9.05
CA LEU A 74 -7.89 14.23 8.54
C LEU A 74 -8.14 15.66 8.98
N ASP A 75 -8.99 15.98 9.95
CA ASP A 75 -9.53 17.34 10.30
C ASP A 75 -8.58 18.56 10.17
N GLN A 76 -7.27 18.33 10.20
CA GLN A 76 -6.20 19.18 9.71
C GLN A 76 -6.18 19.36 8.16
N HIS A 77 -6.05 20.59 7.66
CA HIS A 77 -6.01 20.92 6.20
C HIS A 77 -7.36 20.93 5.47
N GLY A 78 -8.48 20.99 6.19
CA GLY A 78 -9.80 21.24 5.58
C GLY A 78 -10.37 20.04 4.81
N VAL A 79 -9.79 18.85 5.01
CA VAL A 79 -10.35 17.57 4.59
C VAL A 79 -10.73 16.82 5.86
N LEU A 80 -12.01 16.45 6.00
CA LEU A 80 -12.49 15.79 7.21
C LEU A 80 -12.07 14.31 7.24
N ARG A 81 -12.23 13.63 6.10
CA ARG A 81 -12.09 12.18 6.00
C ARG A 81 -11.60 11.78 4.62
N LEU A 82 -10.79 10.72 4.58
CA LEU A 82 -10.36 10.05 3.37
C LEU A 82 -10.67 8.55 3.45
N ASP A 83 -11.48 8.06 2.51
CA ASP A 83 -11.82 6.65 2.34
C ASP A 83 -11.16 6.10 1.08
N ARG A 84 -10.50 4.95 1.19
CA ARG A 84 -9.82 4.28 0.08
C ARG A 84 -10.06 2.77 0.11
N LEU A 85 -10.15 2.18 -1.07
CA LEU A 85 -10.16 0.73 -1.26
C LEU A 85 -9.41 0.41 -2.55
N THR A 86 -8.54 -0.61 -2.50
CA THR A 86 -7.84 -1.12 -3.68
C THR A 86 -8.09 -2.61 -3.79
N LEU A 87 -8.56 -3.06 -4.96
CA LEU A 87 -8.69 -4.47 -5.27
C LEU A 87 -7.56 -4.92 -6.18
N LYS A 88 -7.00 -6.09 -5.86
CA LYS A 88 -5.92 -6.68 -6.61
C LYS A 88 -6.43 -7.44 -7.83
N SER A 89 -6.42 -6.84 -9.02
CA SER A 89 -6.73 -7.58 -10.26
C SER A 89 -5.51 -8.39 -10.74
N GLY A 90 -5.58 -9.71 -10.58
CA GLY A 90 -4.53 -10.67 -10.93
C GLY A 90 -4.31 -10.89 -12.44
N GLN A 91 -5.09 -10.25 -13.32
CA GLN A 91 -4.91 -10.34 -14.77
C GLN A 91 -4.96 -9.03 -15.57
N LEU A 92 -5.19 -7.86 -14.93
CA LEU A 92 -5.35 -6.60 -15.68
C LEU A 92 -4.61 -5.39 -15.08
N GLY A 93 -3.49 -5.62 -14.38
CA GLY A 93 -2.50 -4.57 -14.10
C GLY A 93 -3.08 -3.31 -13.48
N SER A 94 -3.45 -3.35 -12.20
CA SER A 94 -3.89 -2.12 -11.52
C SER A 94 -3.84 -2.26 -10.01
N ILE A 95 -2.64 -2.22 -9.43
CA ILE A 95 -2.52 -2.23 -7.97
C ILE A 95 -1.26 -1.47 -7.60
N LEU A 96 -1.44 -0.30 -6.99
CA LEU A 96 -0.97 0.06 -5.66
C LEU A 96 -1.16 1.58 -5.51
N SER A 97 -1.97 1.99 -4.54
CA SER A 97 -1.86 3.34 -4.01
C SER A 97 -2.36 3.39 -2.58
N ASP A 98 -1.42 3.44 -1.63
CA ASP A 98 -1.62 4.23 -0.44
C ASP A 98 -1.16 5.68 -0.71
N GLY A 99 -2.10 6.58 -0.99
CA GLY A 99 -1.91 8.00 -0.65
C GLY A 99 -1.50 8.17 0.81
N LEU A 100 -0.25 8.57 1.05
CA LEU A 100 0.18 9.14 2.32
C LEU A 100 -0.11 10.64 2.26
N ALA A 101 -1.09 11.08 3.02
CA ALA A 101 -1.17 12.48 3.40
C ALA A 101 -0.04 12.72 4.40
N SER A 102 0.95 13.52 4.00
CA SER A 102 1.85 14.13 4.97
C SER A 102 1.28 15.50 5.31
N THR A 103 1.06 15.72 6.59
CA THR A 103 0.93 17.06 7.13
C THR A 103 2.34 17.48 7.50
N TRP A 104 2.83 18.53 6.86
CA TRP A 104 4.09 19.16 7.24
C TRP A 104 3.74 20.47 7.93
N ASN A 105 3.99 20.56 9.23
CA ASN A 105 3.95 21.82 9.94
C ASN A 105 5.30 22.51 9.77
N ASP A 106 5.44 23.19 8.65
CA ASP A 106 6.33 24.33 8.50
C ASP A 106 5.45 25.47 8.00
N LYS A 107 5.83 26.72 8.25
CA LYS A 107 5.01 27.91 7.98
C LYS A 107 4.71 28.15 6.48
N ALA A 108 5.06 27.20 5.61
CA ALA A 108 5.24 27.40 4.18
C ALA A 108 3.97 27.15 3.33
N LEU A 109 3.27 26.01 3.42
CA LEU A 109 2.10 25.71 2.57
C LEU A 109 1.03 24.79 3.19
N PRO A 110 -0.24 25.23 3.34
CA PRO A 110 -1.34 24.43 3.89
C PRO A 110 -2.08 23.63 2.81
N ILE A 111 -1.48 22.52 2.37
CA ILE A 111 -2.00 21.66 1.29
C ILE A 111 -2.30 20.23 1.74
N PHE A 112 -3.28 19.60 1.11
CA PHE A 112 -3.56 18.16 1.19
C PHE A 112 -3.32 17.51 -0.17
N LEU A 113 -2.67 16.35 -0.21
CA LEU A 113 -2.41 15.60 -1.44
C LEU A 113 -2.91 14.15 -1.34
N THR A 114 -3.39 13.62 -2.46
CA THR A 114 -3.71 12.21 -2.65
C THR A 114 -3.36 11.76 -4.07
N GLY A 115 -3.12 10.47 -4.28
CA GLY A 115 -2.74 9.95 -5.60
C GLY A 115 -3.16 8.50 -5.81
N ILE A 116 -3.50 8.17 -7.06
CA ILE A 116 -3.76 6.81 -7.55
C ILE A 116 -2.76 6.51 -8.67
N TYR A 117 -2.12 5.34 -8.62
CA TYR A 117 -1.12 4.92 -9.59
C TYR A 117 -1.49 3.54 -10.16
N GLN A 118 -1.51 3.42 -11.48
CA GLN A 118 -1.87 2.18 -12.16
C GLN A 118 -0.73 1.73 -13.07
N GLY A 119 -0.11 0.60 -12.70
CA GLY A 119 1.00 0.00 -13.44
C GLY A 119 0.52 -0.83 -14.63
N HIS A 120 1.18 -0.67 -15.77
CA HIS A 120 0.98 -1.45 -16.99
C HIS A 120 2.30 -2.12 -17.38
N LYS A 121 2.21 -3.36 -17.92
CA LYS A 121 3.38 -4.21 -18.23
C LYS A 121 4.27 -4.50 -17.00
N GLY A 122 3.70 -4.45 -15.79
CA GLY A 122 4.39 -4.59 -14.51
C GLY A 122 3.98 -3.50 -13.51
N SER A 123 4.29 -3.66 -12.22
CA SER A 123 3.95 -2.71 -11.14
C SER A 123 5.11 -1.81 -10.72
N SER A 124 6.35 -2.06 -11.17
CA SER A 124 7.54 -1.41 -10.60
C SER A 124 7.55 0.12 -10.73
N ILE A 125 7.08 0.70 -11.84
CA ILE A 125 6.90 2.16 -11.92
C ILE A 125 5.82 2.65 -10.97
N ALA A 126 4.67 1.99 -10.89
CA ALA A 126 3.59 2.42 -9.99
C ALA A 126 4.04 2.42 -8.52
N GLU A 127 4.80 1.39 -8.10
CA GLU A 127 5.43 1.31 -6.77
C GLU A 127 6.42 2.45 -6.51
N MET A 128 7.14 2.90 -7.54
CA MET A 128 8.04 4.03 -7.44
C MET A 128 7.27 5.36 -7.31
N LEU A 129 6.20 5.53 -8.09
CA LEU A 129 5.35 6.72 -8.02
C LEU A 129 4.67 6.84 -6.66
N GLU A 130 4.16 5.73 -6.12
CA GLU A 130 3.56 5.65 -4.78
C GLU A 130 4.48 6.23 -3.70
N LYS A 131 5.78 5.91 -3.78
CA LYS A 131 6.77 6.33 -2.78
C LYS A 131 7.24 7.77 -2.95
N PHE A 132 7.32 8.27 -4.19
CA PHE A 132 8.11 9.47 -4.48
C PHE A 132 7.36 10.60 -5.17
N LEU A 133 6.29 10.34 -5.93
CA LEU A 133 5.69 11.38 -6.77
C LEU A 133 5.09 12.53 -5.96
N LEU A 134 4.31 12.23 -4.91
CA LEU A 134 3.73 13.29 -4.05
C LEU A 134 4.81 14.12 -3.36
N VAL A 135 5.92 13.50 -2.96
CA VAL A 135 7.07 14.21 -2.37
C VAL A 135 7.67 15.20 -3.38
N GLN A 136 7.78 14.81 -4.65
CA GLN A 136 8.25 15.71 -5.71
C GLN A 136 7.25 16.85 -5.97
N VAL A 137 5.95 16.57 -5.93
CA VAL A 137 4.91 17.60 -6.11
C VAL A 137 5.00 18.63 -4.98
N VAL A 138 5.09 18.19 -3.72
CA VAL A 138 5.25 19.09 -2.57
C VAL A 138 6.50 19.95 -2.73
N ALA A 139 7.65 19.34 -3.06
CA ALA A 139 8.90 20.08 -3.22
C ALA A 139 8.81 21.17 -4.31
N ARG A 140 8.19 20.86 -5.47
CA ARG A 140 8.01 21.83 -6.56
C ARG A 140 7.02 22.93 -6.22
N LEU A 141 5.94 22.62 -5.50
CA LEU A 141 5.00 23.63 -5.01
C LEU A 141 5.67 24.56 -3.99
N GLN A 142 6.44 24.03 -3.05
CA GLN A 142 7.19 24.84 -2.08
C GLN A 142 8.15 25.82 -2.78
N LEU A 143 8.87 25.36 -3.80
CA LEU A 143 9.74 26.24 -4.60
C LEU A 143 8.93 27.33 -5.32
N CYS A 144 7.82 26.96 -5.96
CA CYS A 144 6.95 27.90 -6.67
C CYS A 144 6.45 29.02 -5.74
N TYR A 145 5.93 28.67 -4.55
CA TYR A 145 5.44 29.64 -3.58
C TYR A 145 6.54 30.39 -2.82
N HIS A 146 7.76 29.87 -2.80
CA HIS A 146 8.91 30.61 -2.29
C HIS A 146 9.39 31.67 -3.28
N GLU A 147 9.40 31.35 -4.58
CA GLU A 147 9.83 32.26 -5.65
C GLU A 147 8.78 33.30 -6.03
N LEU A 148 7.50 32.96 -5.89
CA LEU A 148 6.36 33.79 -6.29
C LEU A 148 5.47 34.08 -5.07
N PRO A 149 5.35 35.36 -4.63
CA PRO A 149 4.52 35.73 -3.47
C PRO A 149 3.03 35.40 -3.61
N ALA A 150 2.52 35.33 -4.84
CA ALA A 150 1.15 34.94 -5.16
C ALA A 150 1.13 34.20 -6.51
N PRO A 151 1.41 32.89 -6.52
CA PRO A 151 1.44 32.10 -7.76
C PRO A 151 0.06 32.08 -8.43
N THR A 152 0.01 32.24 -9.74
CA THR A 152 -1.22 32.02 -10.51
C THR A 152 -1.52 30.52 -10.63
N PRO A 153 -2.76 30.11 -10.98
CA PRO A 153 -3.06 28.71 -11.26
C PRO A 153 -2.11 28.09 -12.30
N GLU A 154 -1.69 28.85 -13.32
CA GLU A 154 -0.74 28.40 -14.33
C GLU A 154 0.66 28.15 -13.75
N ASN A 155 1.09 28.94 -12.77
CA ASN A 155 2.34 28.67 -12.06
C ASN A 155 2.25 27.36 -11.24
N VAL A 156 1.10 27.11 -10.61
CA VAL A 156 0.84 25.84 -9.90
C VAL A 156 0.81 24.66 -10.87
N HIS A 157 0.19 24.82 -12.05
CA HIS A 157 0.16 23.79 -13.10
C HIS A 157 1.58 23.45 -13.55
N ALA A 158 2.39 24.45 -13.86
CA ALA A 158 3.78 24.26 -14.28
C ALA A 158 4.62 23.57 -13.19
N ALA A 159 4.43 23.92 -11.92
CA ALA A 159 5.13 23.29 -10.80
C ALA A 159 4.77 21.80 -10.68
N ILE A 160 3.49 21.44 -10.82
CA ILE A 160 3.04 20.04 -10.80
C ILE A 160 3.58 19.28 -12.02
N GLN A 161 3.53 19.88 -13.22
CA GLN A 161 4.08 19.28 -14.43
C GLN A 161 5.58 18.99 -14.30
N ALA A 162 6.35 19.96 -13.79
CA ALA A 162 7.78 19.79 -13.53
C ALA A 162 8.08 18.68 -12.51
N ALA A 163 7.19 18.45 -11.53
CA ALA A 163 7.34 17.35 -10.58
C ALA A 163 7.17 15.98 -11.26
N PHE A 164 6.19 15.84 -12.15
CA PHE A 164 5.95 14.62 -12.91
C PHE A 164 7.10 14.32 -13.85
N GLU A 165 7.58 15.31 -14.62
CA GLU A 165 8.72 15.15 -15.52
C GLU A 165 9.99 14.75 -14.78
N TYR A 166 10.26 15.40 -13.64
CA TYR A 166 11.43 15.07 -12.82
C TYR A 166 11.35 13.66 -12.23
N GLN A 167 10.17 13.24 -11.76
CA GLN A 167 9.99 11.90 -11.22
C GLN A 167 10.12 10.83 -12.31
N ASP A 168 9.62 11.08 -13.51
CA ASP A 168 9.77 10.16 -14.65
C ASP A 168 11.23 10.00 -15.08
N MET A 169 11.99 11.09 -15.11
CA MET A 169 13.43 11.05 -15.36
C MET A 169 14.14 10.13 -14.33
N LYS A 170 13.76 10.20 -13.04
CA LYS A 170 14.29 9.29 -12.01
C LYS A 170 13.89 7.84 -12.24
N CYS A 171 12.65 7.58 -12.65
CA CYS A 171 12.17 6.25 -13.00
C CYS A 171 13.01 5.65 -14.14
N LEU A 172 13.16 6.38 -15.25
CA LEU A 172 13.91 5.94 -16.43
C LEU A 172 15.40 5.75 -16.13
N TYR A 173 16.00 6.65 -15.34
CA TYR A 173 17.40 6.53 -14.93
C TYR A 173 17.62 5.27 -14.08
N THR A 174 16.71 4.98 -13.16
CA THR A 174 16.77 3.79 -12.32
C THR A 174 16.68 2.53 -13.18
N GLN A 175 15.71 2.46 -14.10
CA GLN A 175 15.58 1.35 -15.05
C GLN A 175 16.85 1.16 -15.90
N LEU A 176 17.42 2.25 -16.44
CA LEU A 176 18.64 2.19 -17.25
C LEU A 176 19.85 1.74 -16.43
N ARG A 177 20.03 2.28 -15.23
CA ARG A 177 21.12 1.89 -14.32
C ARG A 177 21.03 0.41 -13.99
N ASP A 178 19.85 -0.08 -13.68
CA ASP A 178 19.64 -1.48 -13.32
C ASP A 178 19.97 -2.39 -14.51
N VAL A 179 19.53 -2.02 -15.73
CA VAL A 179 19.91 -2.69 -17.00
C VAL A 179 21.43 -2.73 -17.21
N MET A 180 22.09 -1.59 -17.06
CA MET A 180 23.53 -1.49 -17.28
C MET A 180 24.34 -2.25 -16.22
N GLY A 181 23.81 -2.35 -15.00
CA GLY A 181 24.41 -3.09 -13.89
C GLY A 181 24.52 -4.60 -14.13
N TYR A 182 23.65 -5.19 -14.97
CA TYR A 182 23.71 -6.62 -15.30
C TYR A 182 24.82 -7.00 -16.31
N GLY A 183 25.42 -6.02 -16.99
CA GLY A 183 26.43 -6.24 -18.05
C GLY A 183 25.85 -6.94 -19.29
N VAL A 184 26.59 -6.97 -20.42
CA VAL A 184 26.11 -7.62 -21.66
C VAL A 184 25.99 -9.13 -21.46
N LEU A 185 24.83 -9.72 -21.81
CA LEU A 185 24.63 -11.17 -21.81
C LEU A 185 25.76 -11.90 -22.58
N PRO A 186 26.59 -12.71 -21.91
CA PRO A 186 27.56 -13.55 -22.61
C PRO A 186 26.81 -14.56 -23.49
N LYS A 187 27.31 -14.84 -24.70
CA LYS A 187 26.73 -15.89 -25.58
C LYS A 187 26.68 -17.26 -24.89
N THR A 188 27.54 -17.47 -23.89
CA THR A 188 27.69 -18.67 -23.06
C THR A 188 26.82 -18.68 -21.79
N ALA A 189 25.94 -17.69 -21.59
CA ALA A 189 25.11 -17.59 -20.39
C ALA A 189 24.20 -18.83 -20.21
N THR A 190 24.13 -19.33 -18.98
CA THR A 190 23.26 -20.45 -18.61
C THR A 190 21.78 -20.08 -18.78
N ALA A 191 20.90 -21.07 -18.90
CA ALA A 191 19.45 -20.85 -18.94
C ALA A 191 18.96 -20.06 -17.71
N GLN A 192 19.45 -20.40 -16.51
CA GLN A 192 19.13 -19.71 -15.25
C GLN A 192 19.49 -18.22 -15.32
N THR A 193 20.70 -17.90 -15.81
CA THR A 193 21.17 -16.52 -15.98
C THR A 193 20.31 -15.75 -16.99
N LYS A 194 19.94 -16.40 -18.10
CA LYS A 194 19.04 -15.82 -19.11
C LYS A 194 17.66 -15.52 -18.53
N HIS A 195 17.11 -16.40 -17.67
CA HIS A 195 15.83 -16.18 -17.00
C HIS A 195 15.86 -15.01 -16.02
N SER A 196 16.87 -14.95 -15.14
CA SER A 196 17.00 -13.85 -14.17
C SER A 196 17.16 -12.49 -14.86
N ILE A 197 17.91 -12.46 -15.97
CA ILE A 197 18.08 -11.25 -16.77
C ILE A 197 16.77 -10.90 -17.48
N ALA A 198 16.11 -11.84 -18.16
CA ALA A 198 14.81 -11.58 -18.80
C ALA A 198 13.76 -11.05 -17.82
N GLN A 199 13.75 -11.54 -16.57
CA GLN A 199 12.88 -11.05 -15.51
C GLN A 199 13.24 -9.61 -15.08
N ALA A 200 14.53 -9.31 -14.88
CA ALA A 200 14.97 -7.94 -14.58
C ALA A 200 14.65 -6.96 -15.73
N PHE A 201 14.74 -7.41 -16.98
CA PHE A 201 14.34 -6.61 -18.15
C PHE A 201 12.83 -6.43 -18.26
N ALA A 202 12.01 -7.41 -17.86
CA ALA A 202 10.55 -7.24 -17.86
C ALA A 202 10.13 -6.01 -17.03
N ASP A 203 10.78 -5.78 -15.90
CA ASP A 203 10.52 -4.62 -15.04
C ASP A 203 10.97 -3.27 -15.64
N THR A 204 11.83 -3.29 -16.67
CA THR A 204 12.34 -2.07 -17.32
C THR A 204 11.38 -1.50 -18.35
N TYR A 205 10.42 -2.30 -18.83
CA TYR A 205 9.35 -1.86 -19.72
C TYR A 205 8.04 -1.58 -19.00
N SER A 206 8.04 -1.73 -17.68
CA SER A 206 6.89 -1.32 -16.89
C SER A 206 6.67 0.18 -17.07
N SER A 207 5.40 0.53 -16.98
CA SER A 207 4.92 1.88 -17.17
C SER A 207 3.79 2.12 -16.18
N ALA A 208 3.46 3.36 -15.88
CA ALA A 208 2.33 3.63 -15.02
C ALA A 208 1.61 4.93 -15.35
N THR A 209 0.32 4.95 -15.10
CA THR A 209 -0.52 6.14 -15.13
C THR A 209 -0.69 6.66 -13.70
N ALA A 210 -0.97 7.95 -13.56
CA ALA A 210 -1.08 8.63 -12.28
C ALA A 210 -2.25 9.63 -12.30
N LEU A 211 -3.02 9.65 -11.22
CA LEU A 211 -4.06 10.64 -10.95
C LEU A 211 -3.82 11.22 -9.57
N VAL A 212 -3.40 12.48 -9.51
CA VAL A 212 -3.01 13.20 -8.28
C VAL A 212 -3.99 14.34 -8.02
N GLY A 213 -4.53 14.41 -6.81
CA GLY A 213 -5.33 15.53 -6.32
C GLY A 213 -4.54 16.38 -5.33
N VAL A 214 -4.61 17.71 -5.44
CA VAL A 214 -3.97 18.67 -4.53
C VAL A 214 -5.00 19.71 -4.09
N TYR A 215 -5.29 19.77 -2.79
CA TYR A 215 -6.22 20.71 -2.21
C TYR A 215 -5.51 21.81 -1.44
N PHE A 216 -5.74 23.05 -1.84
CA PHE A 216 -5.32 24.25 -1.12
C PHE A 216 -6.47 24.71 -0.23
N LYS A 217 -6.34 24.51 1.08
CA LYS A 217 -7.41 24.79 2.04
C LYS A 217 -7.83 26.26 2.05
N ASP A 218 -6.84 27.14 2.12
CA ASP A 218 -7.08 28.56 2.36
C ASP A 218 -7.69 29.22 1.11
N ASP A 219 -7.26 28.81 -0.07
CA ASP A 219 -7.79 29.26 -1.36
C ASP A 219 -9.07 28.53 -1.80
N ARG A 220 -9.36 27.37 -1.17
CA ARG A 220 -10.47 26.46 -1.53
C ARG A 220 -10.41 26.04 -3.00
N ILE A 221 -9.20 25.73 -3.47
CA ILE A 221 -8.94 25.27 -4.85
C ILE A 221 -8.48 23.80 -4.80
N PHE A 222 -9.08 22.98 -5.65
CA PHE A 222 -8.68 21.58 -5.85
C PHE A 222 -8.09 21.42 -7.24
N TYR A 223 -6.80 21.10 -7.31
CA TYR A 223 -6.09 20.77 -8.54
C TYR A 223 -6.11 19.26 -8.78
N VAL A 224 -6.21 18.87 -10.05
CA VAL A 224 -6.09 17.47 -10.48
C VAL A 224 -5.05 17.38 -11.58
N ALA A 225 -4.06 16.52 -11.41
CA ALA A 225 -3.04 16.22 -12.40
C ALA A 225 -3.14 14.76 -12.84
N ARG A 226 -3.17 14.53 -14.15
CA ARG A 226 -3.47 13.21 -14.72
C ARG A 226 -2.53 12.81 -15.85
N THR A 227 -2.10 11.56 -15.81
CA THR A 227 -1.56 10.79 -16.94
C THR A 227 -2.42 9.53 -17.13
N GLY A 228 -2.80 9.19 -18.36
CA GLY A 228 -3.70 8.06 -18.67
C GLY A 228 -5.17 8.24 -18.29
N GLY A 229 -5.93 7.14 -18.22
CA GLY A 229 -7.39 7.12 -18.21
C GLY A 229 -8.13 7.46 -16.91
N GLY A 230 -7.43 7.93 -15.86
CA GLY A 230 -8.07 8.27 -14.58
C GLY A 230 -9.13 9.37 -14.69
N ARG A 231 -10.06 9.45 -13.73
CA ARG A 231 -11.06 10.55 -13.68
C ARG A 231 -11.27 10.99 -12.24
N ALA A 232 -11.54 12.28 -12.08
CA ALA A 232 -11.88 12.91 -10.81
C ALA A 232 -13.18 13.70 -10.94
N VAL A 233 -14.10 13.52 -9.99
CA VAL A 233 -15.38 14.23 -9.92
C VAL A 233 -15.62 14.76 -8.52
N LEU A 234 -16.26 15.91 -8.42
CA LEU A 234 -16.73 16.50 -7.17
C LEU A 234 -18.26 16.40 -7.10
N GLY A 235 -18.76 16.00 -5.94
CA GLY A 235 -20.17 16.04 -5.60
C GLY A 235 -20.47 17.18 -4.64
N ARG A 236 -21.47 17.99 -4.97
CA ARG A 236 -21.95 19.10 -4.12
C ARG A 236 -23.40 18.91 -3.78
N ARG A 237 -23.74 18.95 -2.49
CA ARG A 237 -25.13 18.89 -2.05
C ARG A 237 -25.85 20.20 -2.34
N VAL A 238 -27.01 20.13 -2.98
CA VAL A 238 -27.88 21.27 -3.29
C VAL A 238 -29.33 20.98 -2.88
N ALA A 239 -30.11 22.04 -2.70
CA ALA A 239 -31.55 21.91 -2.53
C ALA A 239 -32.20 21.52 -3.86
N GLY A 240 -33.23 20.68 -3.83
CA GLY A 240 -33.97 20.26 -5.02
C GLY A 240 -34.75 21.42 -5.63
N ALA A 241 -34.73 21.51 -6.96
CA ALA A 241 -35.36 22.61 -7.71
C ALA A 241 -36.88 22.71 -7.47
N GLU A 242 -37.57 21.58 -7.33
CA GLU A 242 -39.04 21.55 -7.16
C GLU A 242 -39.47 21.54 -5.69
N ASN A 243 -38.64 20.97 -4.81
CA ASN A 243 -38.91 20.89 -3.39
C ASN A 243 -37.61 21.13 -2.59
N PRO A 244 -37.44 22.29 -1.93
CA PRO A 244 -36.24 22.61 -1.17
C PRO A 244 -35.92 21.64 -0.02
N THR A 245 -36.91 20.83 0.41
CA THR A 245 -36.72 19.79 1.43
C THR A 245 -36.16 18.48 0.86
N GLN A 246 -36.18 18.30 -0.46
CA GLN A 246 -35.57 17.18 -1.15
C GLN A 246 -34.19 17.59 -1.66
N HIS A 247 -33.14 17.04 -1.07
CA HIS A 247 -31.78 17.37 -1.48
C HIS A 247 -31.30 16.48 -2.63
N ARG A 248 -30.45 17.05 -3.49
CA ARG A 248 -29.78 16.34 -4.58
C ARG A 248 -28.31 16.72 -4.59
N TYR A 249 -27.51 15.97 -5.33
CA TYR A 249 -26.09 16.25 -5.53
C TYR A 249 -25.84 16.69 -6.97
N GLU A 250 -25.14 17.81 -7.13
CA GLU A 250 -24.60 18.28 -8.40
C GLU A 250 -23.24 17.65 -8.66
N VAL A 251 -22.97 17.36 -9.94
CA VAL A 251 -21.73 16.75 -10.41
C VAL A 251 -20.86 17.83 -11.04
N HIS A 252 -19.64 17.97 -10.54
CA HIS A 252 -18.60 18.77 -11.18
C HIS A 252 -17.47 17.84 -11.62
N VAL A 253 -17.31 17.66 -12.94
CA VAL A 253 -16.21 16.87 -13.49
C VAL A 253 -14.92 17.69 -13.38
N LEU A 254 -14.00 17.25 -12.51
CA LEU A 254 -12.74 17.96 -12.27
C LEU A 254 -11.69 17.60 -13.32
N ALA A 255 -11.64 16.32 -13.71
CA ALA A 255 -10.76 15.82 -14.75
C ALA A 255 -11.37 14.57 -15.38
N GLN A 256 -11.32 14.48 -16.70
CA GLN A 256 -11.78 13.33 -17.48
C GLN A 256 -10.77 12.97 -18.58
N PRO A 257 -10.72 11.71 -19.04
CA PRO A 257 -9.79 11.28 -20.07
C PRO A 257 -10.06 11.92 -21.43
N GLU A 258 -8.98 12.32 -22.10
CA GLU A 258 -8.95 12.81 -23.47
C GLU A 258 -8.01 11.95 -24.32
N SER A 259 -8.17 11.98 -25.63
CA SER A 259 -7.32 11.21 -26.57
C SER A 259 -5.84 11.53 -26.46
N SER A 260 -5.48 12.75 -26.01
CA SER A 260 -4.09 13.14 -25.80
C SER A 260 -3.40 12.36 -24.67
N ASP A 261 -4.16 11.77 -23.75
CA ASP A 261 -3.63 11.13 -22.55
C ASP A 261 -3.21 9.67 -22.78
N ASP A 262 -3.58 9.07 -23.91
CA ASP A 262 -3.12 7.74 -24.32
C ASP A 262 -1.59 7.68 -24.49
N ASN A 263 -0.98 8.83 -24.75
CA ASN A 263 0.47 8.99 -24.86
C ASN A 263 1.11 9.50 -23.56
N ARG A 264 0.32 9.74 -22.50
CA ARG A 264 0.81 10.23 -21.21
C ARG A 264 0.98 9.07 -20.22
N VAL A 265 2.23 8.68 -19.98
CA VAL A 265 2.56 7.58 -19.07
C VAL A 265 3.96 7.77 -18.48
N PHE A 266 4.16 7.32 -17.24
CA PHE A 266 5.47 7.22 -16.62
C PHE A 266 6.21 5.95 -17.06
N GLY A 267 7.54 5.99 -17.06
CA GLY A 267 8.38 4.91 -17.53
C GLY A 267 8.16 4.65 -19.02
N ASP A 268 7.87 3.40 -19.38
CA ASP A 268 7.81 2.94 -20.78
C ASP A 268 9.10 3.26 -21.55
N SER A 269 10.21 2.73 -21.06
CA SER A 269 11.54 2.85 -21.68
C SER A 269 11.53 2.53 -23.18
N SER A 270 10.68 1.60 -23.62
CA SER A 270 10.51 1.20 -25.02
C SER A 270 10.06 2.34 -25.94
N ARG A 271 9.44 3.40 -25.40
CA ARG A 271 8.97 4.57 -26.14
C ARG A 271 9.78 5.84 -25.85
N LYS A 272 10.58 5.86 -24.79
CA LYS A 272 11.28 7.08 -24.32
C LYS A 272 12.79 7.04 -24.46
N TRP A 273 13.41 5.86 -24.48
CA TRP A 273 14.86 5.77 -24.66
C TRP A 273 15.29 6.17 -26.09
N PRO A 274 16.51 6.68 -26.28
CA PRO A 274 17.07 6.87 -27.62
C PRO A 274 17.04 5.57 -28.43
N LYS A 275 16.87 5.67 -29.76
CA LYS A 275 16.76 4.49 -30.64
C LYS A 275 17.95 3.54 -30.49
N GLU A 276 19.15 4.10 -30.32
CA GLU A 276 20.39 3.34 -30.13
C GLU A 276 20.33 2.49 -28.85
N ALA A 277 19.78 3.04 -27.77
CA ALA A 277 19.60 2.33 -26.50
C ALA A 277 18.51 1.25 -26.63
N GLN A 278 17.40 1.54 -27.31
CA GLN A 278 16.36 0.54 -27.59
C GLN A 278 16.91 -0.63 -28.43
N GLU A 279 17.67 -0.34 -29.48
CA GLU A 279 18.29 -1.36 -30.32
C GLU A 279 19.31 -2.21 -29.56
N LEU A 280 20.13 -1.57 -28.73
CA LEU A 280 21.10 -2.26 -27.89
C LEU A 280 20.40 -3.26 -26.98
N VAL A 281 19.30 -2.83 -26.36
CA VAL A 281 18.50 -3.61 -25.43
C VAL A 281 17.77 -4.75 -26.15
N HIS A 282 17.18 -4.49 -27.30
CA HIS A 282 16.58 -5.52 -28.15
C HIS A 282 17.60 -6.60 -28.54
N LYS A 283 18.73 -6.19 -29.11
CA LYS A 283 19.75 -7.10 -29.66
C LYS A 283 20.49 -7.90 -28.58
N LYS A 284 20.78 -7.28 -27.43
CA LYS A 284 21.64 -7.89 -26.40
C LYS A 284 20.89 -8.47 -25.22
N PHE A 285 19.61 -8.15 -25.03
CA PHE A 285 18.90 -8.42 -23.78
C PHE A 285 17.46 -8.95 -23.95
N LEU A 286 17.11 -9.42 -25.15
CA LEU A 286 15.76 -9.93 -25.47
C LEU A 286 14.65 -8.89 -25.21
N GLY A 287 15.00 -7.60 -25.28
CA GLY A 287 14.03 -6.51 -25.19
C GLY A 287 13.06 -6.48 -26.38
N PRO A 288 11.96 -5.72 -26.27
CA PRO A 288 11.05 -5.49 -27.39
C PRO A 288 11.79 -4.79 -28.53
N SER A 289 11.30 -4.96 -29.75
CA SER A 289 11.80 -4.19 -30.90
C SER A 289 11.65 -2.70 -30.64
N PRO A 290 12.57 -1.85 -31.16
CA PRO A 290 12.46 -0.40 -31.05
C PRO A 290 11.09 0.09 -31.49
N SER A 291 10.50 1.01 -30.71
CA SER A 291 9.15 1.48 -31.00
C SER A 291 9.14 2.47 -32.16
N GLU A 292 8.18 2.30 -33.08
CA GLU A 292 7.85 3.27 -34.12
C GLU A 292 6.77 4.27 -33.67
N LYS A 293 6.21 4.08 -32.47
CA LYS A 293 5.16 4.96 -31.92
C LYS A 293 5.75 6.30 -31.52
N SER A 294 4.90 7.33 -31.51
CA SER A 294 5.25 8.64 -30.93
C SER A 294 5.77 8.48 -29.50
N PRO A 295 6.80 9.25 -29.09
CA PRO A 295 7.33 9.19 -27.74
C PRO A 295 6.24 9.44 -26.69
N ALA A 296 6.23 8.61 -25.66
CA ALA A 296 5.38 8.84 -24.50
C ALA A 296 5.92 10.02 -23.68
N THR A 297 5.04 10.75 -23.00
CA THR A 297 5.42 11.83 -22.08
C THR A 297 4.87 11.59 -20.66
N PRO A 298 5.60 11.93 -19.60
CA PRO A 298 5.05 11.95 -18.24
C PRO A 298 4.28 13.22 -17.91
N THR A 299 4.36 14.26 -18.75
CA THR A 299 3.74 15.57 -18.47
C THR A 299 2.23 15.39 -18.30
N PRO A 300 1.65 15.72 -17.13
CA PRO A 300 0.24 15.54 -16.88
C PRO A 300 -0.60 16.64 -17.53
N THR A 301 -1.85 16.30 -17.83
CA THR A 301 -2.91 17.28 -17.99
C THR A 301 -3.31 17.75 -16.59
N VAL A 302 -3.23 19.06 -16.33
CA VAL A 302 -3.57 19.65 -15.03
C VAL A 302 -4.82 20.51 -15.18
N SER A 303 -5.79 20.29 -14.32
CA SER A 303 -7.01 21.10 -14.19
C SER A 303 -7.19 21.56 -12.75
N HIS A 304 -8.08 22.52 -12.54
CA HIS A 304 -8.40 22.98 -11.19
C HIS A 304 -9.86 23.41 -11.07
N PHE A 305 -10.39 23.33 -9.86
CA PHE A 305 -11.72 23.77 -9.50
C PHE A 305 -11.65 24.67 -8.28
N THR A 306 -12.26 25.85 -8.38
CA THR A 306 -12.28 26.88 -7.34
C THR A 306 -13.58 26.87 -6.58
N GLY A 307 -13.56 27.27 -5.31
CA GLY A 307 -14.77 27.46 -4.52
C GLY A 307 -15.30 26.14 -3.95
N ILE A 308 -14.40 25.29 -3.46
CA ILE A 308 -14.77 24.13 -2.63
C ILE A 308 -15.56 24.62 -1.41
N GLN A 309 -16.66 23.93 -1.10
CA GLN A 309 -17.56 24.25 0.01
C GLN A 309 -17.50 23.16 1.09
N ARG A 310 -17.89 23.53 2.31
CA ARG A 310 -18.03 22.55 3.40
C ARG A 310 -19.15 21.57 3.02
N GLY A 311 -18.87 20.28 3.09
CA GLY A 311 -19.79 19.22 2.67
C GLY A 311 -19.58 18.73 1.23
N ASP A 312 -18.75 19.39 0.42
CA ASP A 312 -18.31 18.84 -0.86
C ASP A 312 -17.46 17.57 -0.64
N PHE A 313 -17.52 16.64 -1.58
CA PHE A 313 -16.62 15.48 -1.63
C PHE A 313 -16.02 15.31 -3.02
N VAL A 314 -14.82 14.73 -3.09
CA VAL A 314 -14.14 14.44 -4.37
C VAL A 314 -13.86 12.94 -4.46
N VAL A 315 -14.21 12.34 -5.60
CA VAL A 315 -13.91 10.94 -5.93
C VAL A 315 -12.86 10.90 -7.02
N LEU A 316 -11.74 10.25 -6.74
CA LEU A 316 -10.70 9.92 -7.70
C LEU A 316 -10.75 8.41 -7.93
N ALA A 317 -10.72 7.98 -9.19
CA ALA A 317 -10.69 6.55 -9.51
C ALA A 317 -9.96 6.27 -10.83
N SER A 318 -9.46 5.04 -10.95
CA SER A 318 -8.82 4.52 -12.17
C SER A 318 -9.84 4.28 -13.28
N GLU A 319 -9.35 4.20 -14.52
CA GLU A 319 -10.17 4.00 -15.72
C GLU A 319 -11.13 2.80 -15.59
N GLY A 320 -10.63 1.65 -15.13
CA GLY A 320 -11.42 0.42 -15.03
C GLY A 320 -12.62 0.53 -14.09
N PHE A 321 -12.61 1.44 -13.12
CA PHE A 321 -13.78 1.73 -12.28
C PHE A 321 -14.85 2.52 -13.04
N TRP A 322 -14.44 3.49 -13.87
CA TRP A 322 -15.34 4.33 -14.68
C TRP A 322 -15.94 3.60 -15.88
N GLU A 323 -15.46 2.40 -16.20
CA GLU A 323 -16.11 1.50 -17.15
C GLU A 323 -17.40 0.87 -16.58
N SER A 324 -17.56 0.86 -15.25
CA SER A 324 -18.73 0.33 -14.55
C SER A 324 -19.74 1.40 -14.16
N LEU A 325 -19.26 2.55 -13.67
CA LEU A 325 -20.12 3.61 -13.12
C LEU A 325 -19.87 4.97 -13.79
N GLY A 326 -20.96 5.67 -14.09
CA GLY A 326 -20.95 7.05 -14.60
C GLY A 326 -20.65 8.07 -13.50
N SER A 327 -20.36 9.31 -13.89
CA SER A 327 -20.03 10.38 -12.94
C SER A 327 -21.21 10.72 -12.01
N GLU A 328 -22.41 10.77 -12.57
CA GLU A 328 -23.68 10.99 -11.90
C GLU A 328 -23.99 9.84 -10.93
N GLU A 329 -23.79 8.61 -11.37
CA GLU A 329 -24.03 7.43 -10.53
C GLU A 329 -23.09 7.40 -9.33
N VAL A 330 -21.81 7.71 -9.52
CA VAL A 330 -20.82 7.76 -8.44
C VAL A 330 -21.16 8.86 -7.43
N VAL A 331 -21.47 10.07 -7.88
CA VAL A 331 -21.87 11.16 -7.00
C VAL A 331 -23.19 10.84 -6.28
N GLY A 332 -24.15 10.24 -6.98
CA GLY A 332 -25.41 9.81 -6.41
C GLY A 332 -25.26 8.71 -5.37
N LEU A 333 -24.38 7.73 -5.59
CA LEU A 333 -24.08 6.66 -4.63
C LEU A 333 -23.41 7.21 -3.36
N VAL A 334 -22.42 8.09 -3.49
CA VAL A 334 -21.81 8.74 -2.31
C VAL A 334 -22.84 9.63 -1.59
N GLY A 335 -23.66 10.37 -2.34
CA GLY A 335 -24.76 11.16 -1.77
C GLY A 335 -25.75 10.30 -0.99
N GLN A 336 -26.18 9.17 -1.55
CA GLN A 336 -27.04 8.21 -0.90
C GLN A 336 -26.39 7.61 0.37
N TRP A 337 -25.11 7.29 0.29
CA TRP A 337 -24.34 6.79 1.43
C TRP A 337 -24.27 7.82 2.57
N LEU A 338 -24.03 9.10 2.23
CA LEU A 338 -24.01 10.22 3.17
C LEU A 338 -25.39 10.51 3.77
N GLU A 339 -26.46 10.54 2.98
CA GLU A 339 -27.81 10.81 3.50
C GLU A 339 -28.27 9.76 4.52
N GLN A 340 -27.80 8.52 4.39
CA GLN A 340 -28.15 7.42 5.31
C GLN A 340 -27.29 7.38 6.59
N ARG A 341 -26.06 7.90 6.56
CA ARG A 341 -25.05 7.67 7.62
C ARG A 341 -24.38 8.93 8.15
N GLY A 342 -24.50 10.03 7.41
CA GLY A 342 -23.83 11.27 7.70
C GLY A 342 -24.49 12.07 8.82
N MET A 343 -23.69 12.91 9.46
CA MET A 343 -24.14 13.84 10.48
C MET A 343 -24.57 15.14 9.83
N ARG A 344 -25.79 15.59 10.12
CA ARG A 344 -26.30 16.88 9.66
C ARG A 344 -25.72 18.00 10.50
N GLU A 345 -25.14 19.00 9.84
CA GLU A 345 -24.60 20.19 10.48
C GLU A 345 -25.22 21.43 9.82
N ARG A 346 -25.56 22.43 10.63
CA ARG A 346 -26.04 23.73 10.14
C ARG A 346 -24.88 24.70 9.98
N VAL A 347 -24.63 25.14 8.76
CA VAL A 347 -23.56 26.09 8.41
C VAL A 347 -24.20 27.36 7.88
N GLY A 348 -24.38 28.35 8.75
CA GLY A 348 -25.19 29.53 8.45
C GLY A 348 -26.65 29.15 8.21
N GLU A 349 -27.21 29.55 7.07
CA GLU A 349 -28.57 29.21 6.66
C GLU A 349 -28.69 27.83 5.97
N HIS A 350 -27.58 27.16 5.67
CA HIS A 350 -27.54 25.93 4.89
C HIS A 350 -27.33 24.70 5.79
N GLU A 351 -27.95 23.57 5.43
CA GLU A 351 -27.68 22.26 6.06
C GLU A 351 -26.70 21.47 5.17
N VAL A 352 -25.59 21.04 5.77
CA VAL A 352 -24.60 20.16 5.15
C VAL A 352 -24.64 18.80 5.81
N ILE A 353 -24.24 17.76 5.08
CA ILE A 353 -24.06 16.42 5.61
C ILE A 353 -22.58 16.10 5.60
N LEU A 354 -22.05 15.75 6.76
CA LEU A 354 -20.68 15.34 6.93
C LEU A 354 -20.60 13.82 7.10
N PRO A 355 -19.52 13.18 6.62
CA PRO A 355 -19.34 11.76 6.85
C PRO A 355 -19.21 11.48 8.36
N PRO A 356 -19.64 10.30 8.83
CA PRO A 356 -19.43 9.91 10.22
C PRO A 356 -17.93 9.86 10.56
N SER A 357 -17.60 10.23 11.80
CA SER A 357 -16.21 10.23 12.29
C SER A 357 -15.61 8.83 12.22
N ALA A 358 -14.36 8.75 11.75
CA ALA A 358 -13.62 7.50 11.77
C ALA A 358 -13.10 7.12 13.17
N GLU A 359 -13.07 8.06 14.11
CA GLU A 359 -12.52 7.87 15.46
C GLU A 359 -13.52 7.28 16.45
N ASN A 360 -14.83 7.39 16.18
CA ASN A 360 -15.90 6.91 17.07
C ASN A 360 -16.82 5.87 16.39
N PRO A 361 -16.35 4.63 16.17
CA PRO A 361 -17.10 3.59 15.47
C PRO A 361 -18.40 3.17 16.19
N THR A 362 -18.55 3.46 17.49
CA THR A 362 -19.72 3.06 18.27
C THR A 362 -21.00 3.82 17.85
N GLU A 363 -20.91 5.13 17.62
CA GLU A 363 -22.06 5.92 17.11
C GLU A 363 -22.46 5.48 15.70
N PHE A 364 -21.47 5.14 14.88
CA PHE A 364 -21.69 4.60 13.54
C PHE A 364 -22.38 3.23 13.57
N VAL A 365 -21.93 2.31 14.44
CA VAL A 365 -22.52 0.98 14.58
C VAL A 365 -23.97 1.07 15.07
N VAL A 366 -24.28 1.96 16.02
CA VAL A 366 -25.65 2.20 16.48
C VAL A 366 -26.51 2.76 15.35
N ALA A 367 -26.05 3.79 14.63
CA ALA A 367 -26.77 4.37 13.50
C ALA A 367 -27.04 3.33 12.40
N CYS A 368 -26.06 2.48 12.10
CA CYS A 368 -26.17 1.45 11.07
C CYS A 368 -26.99 0.22 11.51
N SER A 369 -27.09 -0.07 12.81
CA SER A 369 -27.90 -1.19 13.33
C SER A 369 -29.40 -1.08 12.98
N MET A 370 -29.87 0.14 12.69
CA MET A 370 -31.25 0.43 12.33
C MET A 370 -31.47 0.49 10.81
N LEU A 371 -30.40 0.51 10.03
CA LEU A 371 -30.47 0.56 8.56
C LEU A 371 -30.75 -0.83 8.00
N ARG A 372 -31.58 -0.88 6.96
CA ARG A 372 -31.80 -2.07 6.15
C ARG A 372 -31.04 -1.95 4.85
N GLU A 373 -30.65 -3.10 4.31
CA GLU A 373 -30.19 -3.16 2.94
C GLU A 373 -31.27 -2.64 2.00
N THR A 374 -30.85 -1.83 1.05
CA THR A 374 -31.73 -1.17 0.10
C THR A 374 -31.13 -1.23 -1.29
N THR A 375 -31.96 -1.52 -2.28
CA THR A 375 -31.57 -1.54 -3.69
C THR A 375 -32.25 -0.40 -4.43
N PHE A 376 -31.58 0.11 -5.47
CA PHE A 376 -32.01 1.31 -6.19
C PHE A 376 -31.73 1.16 -7.68
N LEU A 377 -32.60 1.74 -8.51
CA LEU A 377 -32.32 2.02 -9.91
C LEU A 377 -31.41 3.25 -10.02
N PRO A 378 -30.63 3.40 -11.11
CA PRO A 378 -29.83 4.59 -11.34
C PRO A 378 -30.63 5.90 -11.28
N SER A 379 -31.87 5.89 -11.77
CA SER A 379 -32.78 7.03 -11.75
C SER A 379 -33.28 7.44 -10.35
N GLU A 380 -33.11 6.59 -9.35
CA GLU A 380 -33.53 6.85 -7.96
C GLU A 380 -32.42 7.47 -7.11
N LEU A 381 -31.20 7.57 -7.65
CA LEU A 381 -30.09 8.19 -6.94
C LEU A 381 -30.36 9.69 -6.69
N PRO A 382 -29.93 10.24 -5.54
CA PRO A 382 -30.14 11.64 -5.19
C PRO A 382 -29.18 12.57 -5.95
N VAL A 383 -29.13 12.49 -7.28
CA VAL A 383 -28.20 13.25 -8.13
C VAL A 383 -28.95 14.02 -9.21
N VAL A 384 -28.39 15.15 -9.63
CA VAL A 384 -28.88 15.91 -10.78
C VAL A 384 -28.28 15.30 -12.05
N PHE A 385 -29.13 14.63 -12.83
CA PHE A 385 -28.75 14.16 -14.16
C PHE A 385 -28.82 15.29 -15.20
N PRO A 386 -27.87 15.38 -16.14
CA PRO A 386 -27.98 16.31 -17.26
C PRO A 386 -29.15 15.94 -18.16
N ALA A 387 -29.72 16.94 -18.86
CA ALA A 387 -30.76 16.71 -19.84
C ALA A 387 -30.26 15.77 -20.95
N GLY A 388 -30.99 14.68 -21.22
CA GLY A 388 -30.58 13.67 -22.19
C GLY A 388 -29.44 12.76 -21.71
N TYR A 389 -29.26 12.60 -20.40
CA TYR A 389 -28.31 11.65 -19.84
C TYR A 389 -28.49 10.25 -20.43
N GLU A 390 -27.37 9.66 -20.88
CA GLU A 390 -27.30 8.28 -21.34
C GLU A 390 -26.13 7.56 -20.65
N ASP A 391 -26.39 6.35 -20.16
CA ASP A 391 -25.36 5.52 -19.55
C ASP A 391 -24.40 4.94 -20.62
N ARG A 392 -23.19 5.52 -20.64
CA ARG A 392 -22.08 5.14 -21.53
C ARG A 392 -21.15 4.08 -20.94
N THR A 393 -21.41 3.60 -19.73
CA THR A 393 -20.62 2.52 -19.12
C THR A 393 -20.83 1.21 -19.88
N THR A 394 -19.82 0.34 -19.82
CA THR A 394 -19.75 -0.87 -20.65
C THR A 394 -19.81 -2.16 -19.83
N LYS A 395 -19.36 -2.14 -18.57
CA LYS A 395 -19.19 -3.37 -17.79
C LYS A 395 -20.49 -4.11 -17.50
N TYR A 396 -21.51 -3.43 -16.97
CA TYR A 396 -22.82 -4.03 -16.70
C TYR A 396 -23.43 -4.69 -17.95
N LYS A 397 -23.32 -4.03 -19.11
CA LYS A 397 -23.74 -4.59 -20.41
C LYS A 397 -22.92 -5.82 -20.78
N SER A 398 -21.59 -5.78 -20.59
CA SER A 398 -20.70 -6.91 -20.91
C SER A 398 -20.92 -8.13 -20.02
N TRP A 399 -21.34 -7.93 -18.78
CA TRP A 399 -21.68 -8.99 -17.84
C TRP A 399 -23.10 -9.52 -18.04
N ASN A 400 -23.91 -8.85 -18.87
CA ASN A 400 -25.33 -9.14 -19.06
C ASN A 400 -26.11 -9.08 -17.73
N VAL A 401 -25.85 -8.03 -16.93
CA VAL A 401 -26.46 -7.81 -15.61
C VAL A 401 -27.27 -6.52 -15.64
N GLU A 402 -28.48 -6.55 -15.09
CA GLU A 402 -29.30 -5.35 -14.95
C GLU A 402 -28.61 -4.38 -13.99
N LYS A 403 -28.45 -3.12 -14.41
CA LYS A 403 -27.77 -2.11 -13.59
C LYS A 403 -28.66 -1.65 -12.44
N ARG A 404 -28.47 -2.29 -11.29
CA ARG A 404 -29.09 -1.96 -10.02
C ARG A 404 -28.03 -1.78 -8.95
N PHE A 405 -28.25 -0.80 -8.09
CA PHE A 405 -27.35 -0.45 -7.00
C PHE A 405 -27.85 -0.99 -5.67
N ILE A 406 -26.93 -1.09 -4.71
CA ILE A 406 -27.19 -1.57 -3.36
C ILE A 406 -26.48 -0.69 -2.34
N SER A 407 -27.17 -0.38 -1.25
CA SER A 407 -26.57 0.20 -0.04
C SER A 407 -26.66 -0.80 1.09
N VAL A 408 -25.49 -1.26 1.54
CA VAL A 408 -25.36 -2.22 2.64
C VAL A 408 -25.12 -1.46 3.94
N PRO A 409 -25.89 -1.72 5.02
CA PRO A 409 -25.75 -1.02 6.30
C PRO A 409 -24.31 -0.99 6.84
N HIS A 410 -23.56 -2.09 6.66
CA HIS A 410 -22.23 -2.26 7.22
C HIS A 410 -21.08 -1.70 6.36
N ASP A 411 -21.35 -1.11 5.19
CA ASP A 411 -20.33 -0.44 4.38
C ASP A 411 -19.91 0.88 5.06
N GLN A 412 -18.96 0.79 6.00
CA GLN A 412 -18.46 1.95 6.76
C GLN A 412 -17.64 2.91 5.93
N ASN A 413 -17.11 2.44 4.81
CA ASN A 413 -16.20 3.16 3.94
C ASN A 413 -16.90 3.43 2.61
N ALA A 414 -16.96 4.70 2.20
CA ALA A 414 -17.64 5.11 0.97
C ALA A 414 -16.99 4.49 -0.28
N ALA A 415 -15.67 4.22 -0.26
CA ALA A 415 -15.00 3.53 -1.37
C ALA A 415 -15.39 2.04 -1.46
N SER A 416 -15.66 1.37 -0.33
CA SER A 416 -16.23 0.00 -0.34
C SER A 416 -17.63 -0.01 -0.94
N HIS A 417 -18.48 0.96 -0.56
CA HIS A 417 -19.82 1.13 -1.12
C HIS A 417 -19.77 1.34 -2.64
N LEU A 418 -18.86 2.22 -3.12
CA LEU A 418 -18.67 2.45 -4.55
C LEU A 418 -18.14 1.21 -5.28
N MET A 419 -17.15 0.51 -4.71
CA MET A 419 -16.55 -0.66 -5.34
C MET A 419 -17.55 -1.82 -5.47
N ARG A 420 -18.40 -2.04 -4.45
CA ARG A 420 -19.49 -3.02 -4.51
C ARG A 420 -20.41 -2.75 -5.70
N ASN A 421 -20.82 -1.49 -5.85
CA ASN A 421 -21.66 -1.06 -6.96
C ASN A 421 -20.93 -1.04 -8.31
N ALA A 422 -19.61 -0.90 -8.34
CA ALA A 422 -18.83 -1.05 -9.57
C ALA A 422 -18.66 -2.51 -10.01
N LEU A 423 -18.88 -3.47 -9.10
CA LEU A 423 -18.71 -4.91 -9.33
C LEU A 423 -20.04 -5.66 -9.48
N GLY A 424 -21.13 -5.01 -9.88
CA GLY A 424 -22.42 -5.70 -10.10
C GLY A 424 -23.52 -5.26 -9.14
N GLY A 425 -23.17 -4.57 -8.05
CA GLY A 425 -24.13 -3.86 -7.21
C GLY A 425 -25.14 -4.78 -6.55
N ALA A 426 -26.42 -4.66 -6.92
CA ALA A 426 -27.49 -5.45 -6.31
C ALA A 426 -27.39 -6.96 -6.60
N ASP A 427 -26.70 -7.37 -7.66
CA ASP A 427 -26.40 -8.77 -7.92
C ASP A 427 -25.16 -9.20 -7.12
N ARG A 428 -25.42 -9.80 -5.96
CA ARG A 428 -24.35 -10.24 -5.04
C ARG A 428 -23.54 -11.39 -5.62
N ASP A 429 -24.16 -12.31 -6.34
CA ASP A 429 -23.47 -13.46 -6.93
C ASP A 429 -22.48 -12.99 -8.00
N VAL A 430 -22.89 -12.01 -8.82
CA VAL A 430 -21.99 -11.34 -9.77
C VAL A 430 -20.88 -10.59 -9.05
N THR A 431 -21.19 -9.87 -7.97
CA THR A 431 -20.18 -9.15 -7.18
C THR A 431 -19.11 -10.08 -6.66
N GLU A 432 -19.51 -11.21 -6.07
CA GLU A 432 -18.60 -12.22 -5.58
C GLU A 432 -17.83 -12.90 -6.71
N ALA A 433 -18.50 -13.25 -7.81
CA ALA A 433 -17.86 -13.87 -8.96
C ALA A 433 -16.82 -12.95 -9.61
N LEU A 434 -17.12 -11.67 -9.82
CA LEU A 434 -16.20 -10.70 -10.41
C LEU A 434 -15.02 -10.40 -9.49
N TYR A 435 -15.27 -10.31 -8.18
CA TYR A 435 -14.20 -10.21 -7.20
C TYR A 435 -13.27 -11.45 -7.26
N GLN A 436 -13.83 -12.66 -7.36
CA GLN A 436 -13.04 -13.90 -7.47
C GLN A 436 -12.29 -14.01 -8.81
N ILE A 437 -12.94 -13.69 -9.94
CA ILE A 437 -12.31 -13.68 -11.27
C ILE A 437 -11.18 -12.66 -11.32
N GLY A 438 -11.40 -11.47 -10.77
CA GLY A 438 -10.38 -10.44 -10.62
C GLY A 438 -9.28 -10.84 -9.64
N GLY A 439 -9.60 -11.61 -8.59
CA GLY A 439 -8.71 -11.97 -7.49
C GLY A 439 -7.93 -13.29 -7.64
N GLN A 440 -8.18 -14.08 -8.70
CA GLN A 440 -7.44 -15.32 -8.97
C GLN A 440 -6.08 -15.04 -9.66
N ARG A 441 -5.20 -14.31 -8.97
CA ARG A 441 -3.72 -14.40 -9.06
C ARG A 441 -3.04 -13.56 -7.98
N GLY A 442 -3.49 -13.70 -6.74
CA GLY A 442 -2.56 -13.64 -5.62
C GLY A 442 -1.72 -14.92 -5.62
N MET A 443 -0.70 -15.02 -6.48
CA MET A 443 0.36 -15.95 -6.13
C MET A 443 1.10 -15.31 -4.97
N GLU A 444 0.82 -15.87 -3.81
CA GLU A 444 1.70 -15.84 -2.67
C GLU A 444 3.10 -16.28 -3.11
N LEU A 445 3.98 -15.35 -3.51
CA LEU A 445 5.40 -15.65 -3.58
C LEU A 445 5.86 -15.79 -2.14
N ARG A 446 5.76 -17.01 -1.62
CA ARG A 446 6.41 -17.41 -0.37
C ARG A 446 7.91 -17.26 -0.56
N VAL A 447 8.44 -16.13 -0.13
CA VAL A 447 9.88 -15.85 -0.23
C VAL A 447 10.64 -16.77 0.71
N ALA A 448 10.09 -17.02 1.90
CA ALA A 448 10.61 -18.02 2.81
C ALA A 448 9.55 -18.64 3.74
N GLU A 449 9.81 -19.84 4.24
CA GLU A 449 9.01 -20.54 5.25
C GLU A 449 9.96 -21.29 6.19
N ILE A 450 9.79 -21.10 7.50
CA ILE A 450 10.58 -21.80 8.52
C ILE A 450 9.61 -22.63 9.37
N ASN A 451 9.82 -23.94 9.34
CA ASN A 451 9.11 -24.88 10.22
C ASN A 451 10.05 -25.26 11.37
N TYR A 452 9.78 -24.73 12.56
CA TYR A 452 10.55 -25.01 13.75
C TYR A 452 10.16 -26.37 14.33
N HIS A 453 11.16 -27.19 14.63
CA HIS A 453 11.01 -28.48 15.27
C HIS A 453 11.86 -28.51 16.54
N TYR A 454 11.28 -29.00 17.63
CA TYR A 454 11.94 -29.08 18.94
C TYR A 454 12.92 -30.27 19.03
N MET A 455 12.50 -31.45 18.54
CA MET A 455 13.27 -32.70 18.65
C MET A 455 14.04 -33.08 17.38
N SER A 456 13.95 -32.27 16.31
CA SER A 456 14.62 -32.54 15.03
C SER A 456 15.03 -31.24 14.33
N ASN A 457 15.84 -31.33 13.26
CA ASN A 457 16.29 -30.14 12.54
C ASN A 457 15.10 -29.42 11.90
N SER A 458 14.95 -28.12 12.19
CA SER A 458 13.97 -27.23 11.55
C SER A 458 14.10 -27.27 10.01
N LYS A 459 12.99 -27.10 9.29
CA LYS A 459 13.01 -27.01 7.82
C LYS A 459 12.91 -25.55 7.38
N ILE A 460 13.73 -25.16 6.40
CA ILE A 460 13.78 -23.82 5.83
C ILE A 460 13.52 -23.94 4.34
N ARG A 461 12.47 -23.29 3.86
CA ARG A 461 12.18 -23.12 2.43
C ARG A 461 12.48 -21.67 2.06
N TYR A 462 13.30 -21.42 1.05
CA TYR A 462 13.62 -20.07 0.57
C TYR A 462 13.58 -20.05 -0.96
N ARG A 463 12.80 -19.13 -1.54
CA ARG A 463 12.53 -19.02 -3.00
C ARG A 463 12.19 -20.37 -3.65
N GLY A 464 11.35 -21.15 -2.99
CA GLY A 464 10.88 -22.47 -3.46
C GLY A 464 11.84 -23.64 -3.22
N GLN A 465 13.06 -23.41 -2.73
CA GLN A 465 14.00 -24.48 -2.39
C GLN A 465 13.93 -24.81 -0.90
N GLU A 466 13.68 -26.08 -0.56
CA GLU A 466 13.62 -26.56 0.83
C GLU A 466 14.93 -27.21 1.27
N THR A 467 15.38 -26.87 2.48
CA THR A 467 16.60 -27.42 3.10
C THR A 467 16.37 -27.61 4.61
N LYS A 468 17.09 -28.56 5.22
CA LYS A 468 17.14 -28.67 6.69
C LYS A 468 18.06 -27.58 7.27
N SER A 469 17.78 -27.09 8.47
CA SER A 469 18.52 -25.99 9.10
C SER A 469 20.00 -26.31 9.36
N ASP A 470 20.34 -27.57 9.62
CA ASP A 470 21.73 -28.04 9.78
C ASP A 470 22.50 -28.09 8.45
N LYS A 471 21.79 -28.22 7.33
CA LYS A 471 22.34 -28.10 5.98
C LYS A 471 22.40 -26.65 5.51
N PHE A 472 21.40 -25.84 5.88
CA PHE A 472 21.34 -24.41 5.54
C PHE A 472 22.43 -23.63 6.28
N PHE A 473 22.55 -23.91 7.59
CA PHE A 473 23.51 -23.27 8.46
C PHE A 473 24.60 -24.24 8.89
N ARG A 474 25.83 -23.99 8.42
CA ARG A 474 27.00 -24.66 8.97
C ARG A 474 27.35 -24.03 10.32
N LYS A 475 27.59 -24.87 11.34
CA LYS A 475 28.05 -24.39 12.65
C LYS A 475 29.56 -24.15 12.61
N GLU A 476 30.02 -22.99 13.05
CA GLU A 476 31.45 -22.64 13.03
C GLU A 476 31.87 -21.87 14.28
N GLY A 477 33.11 -22.08 14.72
CA GLY A 477 33.71 -21.43 15.88
C GLY A 477 33.23 -21.96 17.24
N TRP A 478 33.71 -21.30 18.29
CA TRP A 478 33.38 -21.58 19.69
C TRP A 478 32.96 -20.28 20.39
N SER A 479 31.84 -20.31 21.11
CA SER A 479 31.35 -19.19 21.91
C SER A 479 30.44 -19.71 23.03
N TRP A 480 30.54 -19.11 24.21
CA TRP A 480 29.64 -19.32 25.35
C TRP A 480 28.17 -19.05 25.00
N ASN A 481 27.94 -18.22 23.98
CA ASN A 481 26.63 -17.85 23.48
C ASN A 481 26.10 -18.73 22.34
N GLY A 482 26.76 -19.88 22.12
CA GLY A 482 26.47 -20.82 21.05
C GLY A 482 27.36 -20.61 19.83
N ARG A 483 27.63 -21.69 19.09
CA ARG A 483 28.45 -21.64 17.87
C ARG A 483 27.80 -20.73 16.83
N GLY A 484 28.61 -20.03 16.04
CA GLY A 484 28.13 -19.19 14.95
C GLY A 484 27.35 -20.02 13.91
N ARG A 485 26.42 -19.38 13.21
CA ARG A 485 25.65 -20.00 12.12
C ARG A 485 26.07 -19.36 10.81
N VAL A 486 26.68 -20.17 9.95
CA VAL A 486 27.24 -19.75 8.67
C VAL A 486 26.30 -20.15 7.55
N PHE A 487 25.94 -19.23 6.68
CA PHE A 487 25.18 -19.50 5.45
C PHE A 487 25.86 -18.85 4.25
N THR A 488 25.49 -19.29 3.04
CA THR A 488 25.97 -18.69 1.80
C THR A 488 24.96 -17.66 1.30
N GLY A 489 25.39 -16.42 1.14
CA GLY A 489 24.59 -15.34 0.59
C GLY A 489 24.29 -15.51 -0.89
N ALA A 490 23.37 -14.72 -1.43
CA ALA A 490 23.03 -14.72 -2.86
C ALA A 490 24.21 -14.31 -3.76
N ASP A 491 25.23 -13.68 -3.18
CA ASP A 491 26.50 -13.30 -3.81
C ASP A 491 27.55 -14.43 -3.78
N GLY A 492 27.20 -15.62 -3.28
CA GLY A 492 28.11 -16.75 -3.13
C GLY A 492 29.11 -16.60 -1.99
N LYS A 493 29.06 -15.52 -1.20
CA LYS A 493 29.95 -15.34 -0.05
C LYS A 493 29.37 -16.01 1.19
N GLU A 494 30.25 -16.40 2.10
CA GLU A 494 29.82 -16.93 3.39
C GLU A 494 29.63 -15.81 4.42
N TYR A 495 28.49 -15.82 5.09
CA TYR A 495 28.16 -14.92 6.18
C TYR A 495 27.94 -15.70 7.46
N VAL A 496 28.29 -15.12 8.60
CA VAL A 496 28.18 -15.73 9.92
C VAL A 496 27.37 -14.86 10.88
N TRP A 497 26.27 -15.41 11.37
CA TRP A 497 25.58 -14.86 12.52
C TRP A 497 26.35 -15.21 13.80
N LYS A 498 26.73 -14.18 14.55
CA LYS A 498 27.27 -14.27 15.90
C LYS A 498 26.17 -13.85 16.89
N MET A 499 25.77 -14.79 17.74
CA MET A 499 24.80 -14.56 18.81
C MET A 499 25.56 -14.10 20.06
N LYS A 500 25.14 -12.98 20.64
CA LYS A 500 25.57 -12.49 21.96
C LYS A 500 24.38 -12.55 22.93
N ASP A 501 24.60 -12.26 24.20
CA ASP A 501 23.54 -12.34 25.21
C ASP A 501 22.41 -11.35 24.94
N GLU A 502 22.73 -10.16 24.44
CA GLU A 502 21.75 -9.10 24.23
C GLU A 502 21.41 -8.87 22.75
N ASN A 503 22.22 -9.37 21.79
CA ASN A 503 21.96 -9.13 20.38
C ASN A 503 22.53 -10.18 19.41
N CYS A 504 22.12 -10.06 18.14
CA CYS A 504 22.62 -10.87 17.03
C CYS A 504 23.30 -9.96 16.00
N VAL A 505 24.49 -10.36 15.54
CA VAL A 505 25.23 -9.58 14.53
C VAL A 505 25.74 -10.50 13.42
N LEU A 506 25.45 -10.12 12.18
CA LEU A 506 25.85 -10.81 10.97
C LEU A 506 27.16 -10.20 10.45
N TYR A 507 28.12 -11.05 10.09
CA TYR A 507 29.38 -10.63 9.47
C TYR A 507 29.60 -11.38 8.17
N TRP A 508 30.21 -10.74 7.18
CA TRP A 508 30.83 -11.47 6.08
C TRP A 508 32.11 -12.16 6.58
N LYS A 509 32.36 -13.41 6.20
CA LYS A 509 33.53 -14.15 6.72
C LYS A 509 34.88 -13.57 6.28
N GLY A 510 34.94 -12.89 5.13
CA GLY A 510 36.17 -12.25 4.65
C GLY A 510 36.48 -10.89 5.28
N ASN A 511 35.52 -10.30 6.03
CA ASN A 511 35.76 -9.12 6.86
C ASN A 511 34.94 -9.23 8.16
N LYS A 512 35.64 -9.55 9.26
CA LYS A 512 35.03 -9.77 10.58
C LYS A 512 34.90 -8.49 11.41
N GLU A 513 35.37 -7.36 10.90
CA GLU A 513 35.35 -6.06 11.59
C GLU A 513 34.09 -5.27 11.25
N THR A 514 33.57 -5.41 10.03
CA THR A 514 32.38 -4.69 9.58
C THR A 514 31.15 -5.60 9.58
N PRO A 515 30.10 -5.26 10.35
CA PRO A 515 28.86 -6.01 10.33
C PRO A 515 28.10 -5.83 9.01
N ALA A 516 27.46 -6.90 8.55
CA ALA A 516 26.52 -6.94 7.45
C ALA A 516 25.09 -6.67 7.94
N ALA A 517 24.76 -7.06 9.16
CA ALA A 517 23.52 -6.67 9.85
C ALA A 517 23.70 -6.71 11.37
N THR A 518 23.04 -5.82 12.08
CA THR A 518 23.11 -5.69 13.53
C THR A 518 21.70 -5.62 14.09
N TYR A 519 21.33 -6.57 14.94
CA TYR A 519 20.11 -6.45 15.73
C TYR A 519 20.38 -5.57 16.95
N HIS A 520 19.48 -4.63 17.19
CA HIS A 520 19.45 -3.78 18.36
C HIS A 520 18.24 -4.21 19.18
N PRO A 521 18.42 -4.83 20.35
CA PRO A 521 17.31 -5.28 21.18
C PRO A 521 16.51 -4.09 21.71
N PRO A 522 15.24 -4.30 22.11
CA PRO A 522 14.46 -3.27 22.77
C PRO A 522 15.16 -2.83 24.07
N GLN A 523 15.28 -1.52 24.27
CA GLN A 523 15.87 -0.95 25.49
C GLN A 523 14.78 -0.39 26.42
N PRO A 524 14.65 -0.92 27.65
CA PRO A 524 13.77 -0.33 28.66
C PRO A 524 14.34 1.03 29.11
N ALA A 525 13.46 2.00 29.36
CA ALA A 525 13.88 3.33 29.79
C ALA A 525 14.08 3.40 31.31
N VAL A 526 15.20 3.96 31.75
CA VAL A 526 15.41 4.36 33.17
C VAL A 526 14.72 5.70 33.46
N PHE A 527 14.66 6.60 32.47
CA PHE A 527 13.78 7.77 32.41
C PHE A 527 13.41 8.06 30.93
N GLY A 528 12.12 8.25 30.59
CA GLY A 528 11.64 8.54 29.23
C GLY A 528 10.99 7.35 28.50
N LYS A 529 10.82 7.43 27.16
CA LYS A 529 10.30 6.33 26.32
C LYS A 529 11.44 5.41 25.88
N GLY A 530 11.27 4.09 26.08
CA GLY A 530 12.21 3.07 25.63
C GLY A 530 12.30 2.97 24.11
N ARG A 531 13.35 2.33 23.59
CA ARG A 531 13.54 2.11 22.14
C ARG A 531 13.04 0.72 21.75
N PRO A 532 12.22 0.57 20.68
CA PRO A 532 11.85 -0.75 20.18
C PRO A 532 13.06 -1.48 19.58
N GLY A 533 12.98 -2.81 19.52
CA GLY A 533 14.00 -3.60 18.85
C GLY A 533 14.03 -3.28 17.34
N SER A 534 15.21 -3.26 16.74
CA SER A 534 15.39 -2.95 15.32
C SER A 534 16.51 -3.79 14.71
N LEU A 535 16.35 -4.20 13.46
CA LEU A 535 17.42 -4.85 12.70
C LEU A 535 17.99 -3.86 11.70
N GLU A 536 19.23 -3.45 11.91
CA GLU A 536 20.00 -2.62 10.99
C GLU A 536 20.68 -3.54 9.97
N ILE A 537 20.36 -3.39 8.68
CA ILE A 537 21.06 -4.11 7.61
C ILE A 537 21.97 -3.11 6.92
N HIS A 538 23.29 -3.38 6.96
CA HIS A 538 24.27 -2.50 6.33
C HIS A 538 24.14 -2.60 4.82
N SER A 539 24.49 -1.50 4.13
CA SER A 539 24.33 -1.36 2.68
C SER A 539 24.93 -2.52 1.88
N GLU A 540 26.05 -3.06 2.38
CA GLU A 540 26.76 -4.20 1.80
C GLU A 540 25.95 -5.51 1.78
N ALA A 541 24.87 -5.63 2.56
CA ALA A 541 24.03 -6.82 2.64
C ALA A 541 22.58 -6.58 2.17
N MET A 542 22.26 -5.35 1.79
CA MET A 542 20.89 -4.95 1.43
C MET A 542 20.35 -5.68 0.20
N TYR A 543 21.21 -6.08 -0.74
CA TYR A 543 20.83 -6.83 -1.94
C TYR A 543 20.27 -8.23 -1.64
N MET A 544 20.49 -8.74 -0.43
CA MET A 544 19.98 -10.02 0.05
C MET A 544 19.13 -9.84 1.32
N CYS A 545 18.45 -8.70 1.43
CA CYS A 545 17.65 -8.32 2.59
C CYS A 545 16.61 -9.39 3.00
N ASP A 546 15.95 -10.02 2.03
CA ASP A 546 15.00 -11.13 2.25
C ASP A 546 15.67 -12.33 2.93
N LEU A 547 16.87 -12.69 2.49
CA LEU A 547 17.69 -13.75 3.07
C LEU A 547 18.23 -13.34 4.46
N VAL A 548 18.63 -12.08 4.65
CA VAL A 548 19.09 -11.56 5.95
C VAL A 548 17.96 -11.55 6.97
N ILE A 549 16.76 -11.11 6.60
CA ILE A 549 15.58 -11.12 7.47
C ILE A 549 15.19 -12.56 7.82
N MET A 550 15.09 -13.44 6.82
CA MET A 550 14.75 -14.85 7.05
C MET A 550 15.75 -15.51 8.01
N THR A 551 17.05 -15.33 7.76
CA THR A 551 18.09 -15.90 8.62
C THR A 551 18.12 -15.25 9.99
N PHE A 552 17.90 -13.93 10.11
CA PHE A 552 17.78 -13.25 11.39
C PHE A 552 16.65 -13.83 12.24
N VAL A 553 15.46 -14.01 11.66
CA VAL A 553 14.31 -14.52 12.43
C VAL A 553 14.57 -15.93 12.95
N TYR A 554 15.21 -16.79 12.15
CA TYR A 554 15.68 -18.10 12.61
C TYR A 554 16.63 -18.00 13.81
N ILE A 555 17.60 -17.09 13.71
CA ILE A 555 18.68 -16.94 14.69
C ILE A 555 18.19 -16.32 15.99
N GLU A 556 17.34 -15.30 15.91
CA GLU A 556 16.79 -14.63 17.09
C GLU A 556 15.84 -15.52 17.88
N LYS A 557 14.99 -16.29 17.19
CA LYS A 557 14.17 -17.32 17.87
C LYS A 557 15.06 -18.35 18.57
N PHE A 558 16.07 -18.87 17.88
CA PHE A 558 17.01 -19.82 18.48
C PHE A 558 17.75 -19.24 19.70
N ARG A 559 18.08 -17.95 19.69
CA ARG A 559 18.71 -17.25 20.82
C ARG A 559 17.75 -17.13 22.00
N GLN A 560 16.50 -16.75 21.75
CA GLN A 560 15.45 -16.58 22.78
C GLN A 560 15.11 -17.92 23.46
N ASP A 561 14.86 -18.98 22.68
CA ASP A 561 14.55 -20.31 23.20
C ASP A 561 15.67 -20.81 24.15
N ARG A 562 16.93 -20.53 23.83
CA ARG A 562 18.10 -20.86 24.68
C ARG A 562 18.15 -20.06 25.98
N LEU A 563 17.80 -18.77 25.94
CA LEU A 563 17.79 -17.93 27.14
C LEU A 563 16.68 -18.37 28.10
N GLU A 564 15.54 -18.77 27.57
CA GLU A 564 14.45 -19.36 28.35
C GLU A 564 14.90 -20.67 29.00
N GLU A 565 15.46 -21.61 28.25
CA GLU A 565 15.99 -22.89 28.79
C GLU A 565 17.05 -22.68 29.89
N ASN A 566 17.97 -21.72 29.73
CA ASN A 566 18.97 -21.41 30.74
C ASN A 566 18.37 -20.72 31.98
N SER A 567 17.29 -19.93 31.83
CA SER A 567 16.61 -19.30 32.96
C SER A 567 15.85 -20.31 33.82
N PHE A 568 15.16 -21.27 33.19
CA PHE A 568 14.51 -22.39 33.88
C PHE A 568 15.52 -23.31 34.58
N ALA A 569 16.68 -23.56 33.98
CA ALA A 569 17.75 -24.32 34.61
C ALA A 569 18.38 -23.58 35.80
N GLY A 570 18.47 -22.24 35.75
CA GLY A 570 18.96 -21.40 36.85
C GLY A 570 18.01 -21.37 38.05
N ASP A 571 16.71 -21.25 37.81
CA ASP A 571 15.69 -21.27 38.88
C ASP A 571 15.57 -22.66 39.52
N ALA A 572 15.70 -23.76 38.76
CA ALA A 572 15.74 -25.11 39.31
C ALA A 572 16.98 -25.38 40.20
N ILE A 573 18.10 -24.72 39.92
CA ILE A 573 19.31 -24.78 40.76
C ILE A 573 19.16 -23.91 42.02
N ALA A 574 18.46 -22.76 41.93
CA ALA A 574 18.16 -21.92 43.08
C ALA A 574 17.15 -22.59 44.04
N ASP A 575 16.15 -23.29 43.52
CA ASP A 575 15.17 -24.04 44.31
C ASP A 575 15.77 -25.31 44.95
N SER A 576 16.80 -25.92 44.35
CA SER A 576 17.52 -27.07 44.96
C SER A 576 18.58 -26.67 45.98
N ALA A 577 18.97 -25.39 46.05
CA ALA A 577 19.85 -24.85 47.08
C ALA A 577 19.08 -24.29 48.30
N GLY A 578 17.75 -24.25 48.24
CA GLY A 578 16.85 -23.80 49.32
C GLY A 578 16.04 -24.92 50.00
N GLY A 579 16.36 -26.20 49.73
CA GLY A 579 15.72 -27.38 50.31
C GLY A 579 16.52 -28.03 51.42
#